data_AF-A0A8H5IBC9-F1
#
_entry.id   AF-A0A8H5IBC9-F1
#
_cell.length_a   1.000
_cell.length_b   1.000
_cell.length_c   1.000
_cell.angle_alpha   90.00
_cell.angle_beta   90.00
_cell.angle_gamma   90.00
#
_symmetry.space_group_name_H-M   'P 1'
#
loop_
_entity.id
_entity.type
_entity.pdbx_description
1 polymer ?
#
loop_
_entity_poly.entity_id
_entity_poly.type
_entity_poly.pdbx_seq_one_letter_code
_entity_poly.pdbx_strand_id
1 'polypeptide(L)'
;MVQHPLPDSLISTDVAMNYWQNVAASVDGMLGGFPSVSRIDLQGSRSFLAKLGIGKPRVPRALEGGAGIGRITKGLLLDVAETVDIIEPVAKFTAGLVDTPGVGQIHNIGLQEWRPQDFKYDLIWTQWCAGQISDILLVKYLQRCAASLSADGVIVLKENLSDCGMKASELFFAKLD
;
A
#
# COMPACT_ATOMS: atom_id res chain seq x y z
N MET A 1 19.41 -11.04 -30.44
CA MET A 1 19.21 -10.30 -29.17
C MET A 1 17.75 -10.42 -28.82
N VAL A 2 17.40 -10.96 -27.65
CA VAL A 2 16.01 -10.97 -27.19
C VAL A 2 15.66 -9.52 -26.85
N GLN A 3 14.69 -8.94 -27.54
CA GLN A 3 14.17 -7.63 -27.15
C GLN A 3 13.37 -7.83 -25.86
N HIS A 4 13.82 -7.19 -24.79
CA HIS A 4 13.04 -7.13 -23.56
C HIS A 4 11.94 -6.08 -23.72
N PRO A 5 10.71 -6.36 -23.26
CA PRO A 5 9.65 -5.36 -23.23
C PRO A 5 10.09 -4.14 -22.40
N LEU A 6 9.61 -2.95 -22.76
CA LEU A 6 9.86 -1.74 -21.97
C LEU A 6 9.22 -1.91 -20.57
N PRO A 7 9.79 -1.33 -19.50
CA PRO A 7 9.36 -1.54 -18.11
C PRO A 7 7.84 -1.42 -17.87
N ASP A 8 7.18 -0.46 -18.51
CA ASP A 8 5.73 -0.21 -18.34
C ASP A 8 4.85 -0.85 -19.43
N SER A 9 5.42 -1.51 -20.45
CA SER A 9 4.68 -1.88 -21.67
C SER A 9 3.57 -2.91 -21.47
N LEU A 10 3.53 -3.59 -20.33
CA LEU A 10 2.51 -4.58 -19.97
C LEU A 10 1.53 -4.06 -18.89
N ILE A 11 1.70 -2.83 -18.41
CA ILE A 11 0.82 -2.27 -17.38
C ILE A 11 -0.43 -1.69 -18.04
N SER A 12 -1.59 -2.22 -17.64
CA SER A 12 -2.90 -1.71 -18.07
C SER A 12 -3.86 -1.70 -16.89
N THR A 13 -4.33 -0.50 -16.51
CA THR A 13 -5.26 -0.30 -15.42
C THR A 13 -6.57 -1.06 -15.65
N ASP A 14 -7.09 -1.08 -16.87
CA ASP A 14 -8.35 -1.76 -17.18
C ASP A 14 -8.24 -3.28 -17.05
N VAL A 15 -7.12 -3.85 -17.51
CA VAL A 15 -6.84 -5.28 -17.37
C VAL A 15 -6.67 -5.65 -15.90
N ALA A 16 -5.92 -4.86 -15.15
CA ALA A 16 -5.74 -5.05 -13.71
C ALA A 16 -7.08 -4.96 -12.95
N MET A 17 -7.89 -3.94 -13.24
CA MET A 17 -9.21 -3.76 -12.63
C MET A 17 -10.13 -4.93 -12.93
N ASN A 18 -10.19 -5.39 -14.18
CA ASN A 18 -11.00 -6.54 -14.54
C ASN A 18 -10.53 -7.82 -13.81
N TYR A 19 -9.22 -8.03 -13.70
CA TYR A 19 -8.68 -9.15 -12.92
C TYR A 19 -9.15 -9.09 -11.45
N TRP A 20 -8.90 -7.98 -10.76
CA TRP A 20 -9.23 -7.84 -9.33
C TRP A 20 -10.75 -7.85 -9.06
N GLN A 21 -11.56 -7.34 -9.99
CA GLN A 21 -13.02 -7.49 -9.93
C GLN A 21 -13.50 -8.95 -9.98
N ASN A 22 -12.68 -9.89 -10.44
CA ASN A 22 -13.02 -11.32 -10.48
C ASN A 22 -12.35 -12.15 -9.36
N VAL A 23 -11.33 -11.61 -8.67
CA VAL A 23 -10.68 -12.28 -7.52
C VAL A 23 -11.60 -12.33 -6.30
N ALA A 24 -11.59 -13.44 -5.55
CA ALA A 24 -12.37 -13.55 -4.32
C ALA A 24 -11.93 -12.55 -3.24
N ALA A 25 -12.89 -11.99 -2.49
CA ALA A 25 -12.62 -11.11 -1.36
C ALA A 25 -12.16 -11.92 -0.13
N SER A 26 -10.98 -12.53 -0.20
CA SER A 26 -10.41 -13.40 0.83
C SER A 26 -8.91 -13.19 0.95
N VAL A 27 -8.31 -13.64 2.07
CA VAL A 27 -6.84 -13.59 2.26
C VAL A 27 -6.12 -14.38 1.17
N ASP A 28 -6.69 -15.51 0.75
CA ASP A 28 -6.16 -16.32 -0.34
C ASP A 28 -6.17 -15.56 -1.68
N GLY A 29 -7.28 -14.87 -1.99
CA GLY A 29 -7.39 -14.02 -3.18
C GLY A 29 -6.40 -12.87 -3.18
N MET A 30 -6.21 -12.21 -2.04
CA MET A 30 -5.26 -11.09 -1.91
C MET A 30 -3.79 -11.54 -2.03
N LEU A 31 -3.51 -12.79 -1.67
CA LEU A 31 -2.15 -13.36 -1.68
C LEU A 31 -1.91 -14.28 -2.87
N GLY A 32 -2.79 -14.27 -3.88
CA GLY A 32 -2.62 -15.06 -5.10
C GLY A 32 -2.48 -16.57 -4.86
N GLY A 33 -3.18 -17.11 -3.86
CA GLY A 33 -3.09 -18.54 -3.50
C GLY A 33 -1.99 -18.89 -2.49
N PHE A 34 -1.37 -17.90 -1.84
CA PHE A 34 -0.32 -18.11 -0.82
C PHE A 34 -0.73 -17.61 0.58
N PRO A 35 -1.85 -18.08 1.17
CA PRO A 35 -2.37 -17.56 2.44
C PRO A 35 -1.42 -17.81 3.63
N SER A 36 -0.58 -18.84 3.55
CA SER A 36 0.44 -19.16 4.57
C SER A 36 1.46 -18.03 4.78
N VAL A 37 1.68 -17.19 3.77
CA VAL A 37 2.63 -16.06 3.84
C VAL A 37 2.09 -14.94 4.74
N SER A 38 0.78 -14.84 4.95
CA SER A 38 0.18 -13.72 5.68
C SER A 38 0.76 -13.53 7.09
N ARG A 39 0.94 -14.61 7.85
CA ARG A 39 1.42 -14.51 9.24
C ARG A 39 2.85 -13.98 9.30
N ILE A 40 3.73 -14.54 8.48
CA ILE A 40 5.15 -14.15 8.47
C ILE A 40 5.33 -12.74 7.91
N ASP A 41 4.54 -12.37 6.90
CA ASP A 41 4.50 -11.01 6.35
C ASP A 41 4.13 -9.98 7.43
N LEU A 42 3.02 -10.19 8.14
CA LEU A 42 2.57 -9.30 9.20
C LEU A 42 3.57 -9.23 10.36
N GLN A 43 4.19 -10.36 10.73
CA GLN A 43 5.20 -10.38 11.79
C GLN A 43 6.44 -9.56 11.39
N GLY A 44 6.95 -9.76 10.17
CA GLY A 44 8.07 -8.99 9.65
C GLY A 44 7.76 -7.50 9.58
N SER A 45 6.56 -7.13 9.12
CA SER A 45 6.12 -5.73 9.06
C SER A 45 6.01 -5.08 10.45
N ARG A 46 5.50 -5.79 11.47
CA ARG A 46 5.49 -5.29 12.86
C ARG A 46 6.91 -5.05 13.38
N SER A 47 7.81 -6.01 13.17
CA SER A 47 9.21 -5.86 13.59
C SER A 47 9.91 -4.71 12.87
N PHE A 48 9.58 -4.47 11.60
CA PHE A 48 10.09 -3.34 10.82
C PHE A 48 9.61 -2.01 11.38
N LEU A 49 8.29 -1.82 11.60
CA LEU A 49 7.75 -0.59 12.17
C LEU A 49 8.27 -0.31 13.58
N ALA A 50 8.43 -1.35 14.41
CA ALA A 50 9.02 -1.20 15.75
C ALA A 50 10.46 -0.67 15.71
N LYS A 51 11.28 -1.07 14.72
CA LYS A 51 12.63 -0.54 14.53
C LYS A 51 12.64 0.93 14.10
N LEU A 52 11.58 1.40 13.44
CA LEU A 52 11.38 2.80 13.10
C LEU A 52 10.78 3.62 14.26
N GLY A 53 10.51 2.98 15.41
CA GLY A 53 9.86 3.64 16.54
C GLY A 53 8.37 3.90 16.34
N ILE A 54 7.75 3.30 15.33
CA ILE A 54 6.33 3.50 15.00
C ILE A 54 5.46 2.51 15.78
N GLY A 55 4.38 3.02 16.37
CA GLY A 55 3.33 2.22 17.00
C GLY A 55 3.34 2.20 18.54
N LYS A 56 4.28 2.88 19.21
CA LYS A 56 4.23 3.11 20.66
C LYS A 56 4.73 4.52 21.05
N PRO A 57 3.82 5.49 21.33
CA PRO A 57 2.37 5.39 21.22
C PRO A 57 1.90 5.18 19.78
N ARG A 58 0.62 4.82 19.59
CA ARG A 58 0.00 4.80 18.26
C ARG A 58 0.16 6.17 17.62
N VAL A 59 0.46 6.20 16.33
CA VAL A 59 0.50 7.44 15.57
C VAL A 59 -0.94 7.94 15.31
N PRO A 60 -1.18 9.25 15.22
CA PRO A 60 -2.52 9.77 14.98
C PRO A 60 -3.19 9.20 13.72
N ARG A 61 -2.49 9.18 12.57
CA ARG A 61 -3.15 8.78 11.32
C ARG A 61 -2.22 8.06 10.35
N ALA A 62 -2.73 6.99 9.76
CA ALA A 62 -2.09 6.26 8.67
C ALA A 62 -2.95 6.20 7.41
N LEU A 63 -2.31 5.98 6.27
CA LEU A 63 -2.93 5.72 4.97
C LEU A 63 -2.46 4.37 4.43
N GLU A 64 -3.38 3.54 3.96
CA GLU A 64 -3.06 2.29 3.25
C GLU A 64 -3.40 2.41 1.77
N GLY A 65 -2.37 2.32 0.92
CA GLY A 65 -2.51 2.24 -0.53
C GLY A 65 -2.69 0.80 -1.02
N GLY A 66 -3.78 0.52 -1.73
CA GLY A 66 -4.11 -0.80 -2.26
C GLY A 66 -4.44 -1.80 -1.16
N ALA A 67 -5.38 -1.44 -0.28
CA ALA A 67 -5.63 -2.21 0.94
C ALA A 67 -6.29 -3.57 0.71
N GLY A 68 -6.92 -3.78 -0.46
CA GLY A 68 -7.76 -4.94 -0.70
C GLY A 68 -8.82 -5.10 0.39
N ILE A 69 -8.89 -6.29 1.00
CA ILE A 69 -9.83 -6.56 2.10
C ILE A 69 -9.39 -6.01 3.48
N GLY A 70 -8.32 -5.21 3.50
CA GLY A 70 -7.71 -4.65 4.70
C GLY A 70 -6.96 -5.67 5.54
N ARG A 71 -6.23 -6.59 4.89
CA ARG A 71 -5.37 -7.57 5.57
C ARG A 71 -4.28 -6.88 6.38
N ILE A 72 -3.65 -5.86 5.81
CA ILE A 72 -2.65 -5.02 6.50
C ILE A 72 -3.36 -4.05 7.45
N THR A 73 -4.49 -3.44 7.05
CA THR A 73 -5.30 -2.58 7.94
C THR A 73 -5.56 -3.25 9.30
N LYS A 74 -6.20 -4.43 9.27
CA LYS A 74 -6.64 -5.15 10.47
C LYS A 74 -5.49 -5.87 11.18
N GLY A 75 -4.52 -6.36 10.40
CA GLY A 75 -3.42 -7.18 10.93
C GLY A 75 -2.22 -6.37 11.40
N LEU A 76 -2.12 -5.09 11.08
CA LEU A 76 -0.94 -4.27 11.35
C LEU A 76 -1.29 -2.82 11.68
N LEU A 77 -2.00 -2.11 10.80
CA LEU A 77 -2.07 -0.65 10.89
C LEU A 77 -2.94 -0.16 12.06
N LEU A 78 -4.05 -0.84 12.35
CA LEU A 78 -4.90 -0.49 13.49
C LEU A 78 -4.20 -0.71 14.85
N ASP A 79 -3.16 -1.56 14.91
CA ASP A 79 -2.35 -1.74 16.13
C ASP A 79 -1.39 -0.56 16.36
N VAL A 80 -1.03 0.19 15.31
CA VAL A 80 0.04 1.21 15.35
C VAL A 80 -0.44 2.62 15.05
N ALA A 81 -1.65 2.81 14.52
CA ALA A 81 -2.24 4.10 14.19
C ALA A 81 -3.66 4.22 14.74
N GLU A 82 -4.06 5.40 15.23
CA GLU A 82 -5.41 5.64 15.77
C GLU A 82 -6.48 5.58 14.69
N THR A 83 -6.22 6.21 13.55
CA THR A 83 -7.07 6.16 12.35
C THR A 83 -6.30 5.65 11.13
N VAL A 84 -6.92 4.81 10.31
CA VAL A 84 -6.36 4.30 9.04
C VAL A 84 -7.31 4.62 7.89
N ASP A 85 -6.86 5.48 6.98
CA ASP A 85 -7.55 5.75 5.73
C ASP A 85 -7.13 4.75 4.65
N ILE A 86 -8.02 4.49 3.70
CA ILE A 86 -7.91 3.38 2.74
C ILE A 86 -7.99 3.91 1.32
N ILE A 87 -7.08 3.46 0.45
CA ILE A 87 -7.21 3.58 -1.00
C ILE A 87 -7.33 2.16 -1.57
N GLU A 88 -8.44 1.87 -2.24
CA GLU A 88 -8.65 0.55 -2.86
C GLU A 88 -9.69 0.67 -3.99
N PRO A 89 -9.30 0.53 -5.28
CA PRO A 89 -10.21 0.77 -6.38
C PRO A 89 -11.37 -0.22 -6.49
N VAL A 90 -11.25 -1.43 -5.92
CA VAL A 90 -12.28 -2.48 -6.02
C VAL A 90 -13.17 -2.49 -4.77
N ALA A 91 -14.32 -1.83 -4.87
CA ALA A 91 -15.25 -1.59 -3.76
C ALA A 91 -15.71 -2.86 -2.99
N LYS A 92 -15.82 -4.00 -3.67
CA LYS A 92 -16.19 -5.26 -2.99
C LYS A 92 -15.15 -5.69 -1.93
N PHE A 93 -13.89 -5.26 -2.06
CA PHE A 93 -12.86 -5.60 -1.09
C PHE A 93 -12.98 -4.75 0.18
N THR A 94 -13.35 -3.47 0.05
CA THR A 94 -13.50 -2.56 1.20
C THR A 94 -14.82 -2.70 1.94
N ALA A 95 -15.79 -3.45 1.40
CA ALA A 95 -17.10 -3.64 2.04
C ALA A 95 -16.99 -4.11 3.50
N GLY A 96 -16.00 -4.96 3.82
CA GLY A 96 -15.74 -5.44 5.18
C GLY A 96 -14.96 -4.48 6.08
N LEU A 97 -14.70 -3.23 5.65
CA LEU A 97 -13.94 -2.21 6.39
C LEU A 97 -14.78 -1.04 6.89
N VAL A 98 -15.94 -0.78 6.28
CA VAL A 98 -16.77 0.42 6.51
C VAL A 98 -17.05 0.69 7.99
N ASP A 99 -17.38 -0.35 8.77
CA ASP A 99 -17.74 -0.22 10.19
C ASP A 99 -16.63 -0.71 11.13
N THR A 100 -15.40 -0.86 10.64
CA THR A 100 -14.29 -1.33 11.48
C THR A 100 -13.78 -0.16 12.34
N PRO A 101 -13.76 -0.29 13.68
CA PRO A 101 -13.25 0.78 14.55
C PRO A 101 -11.81 1.18 14.21
N GLY A 102 -11.58 2.48 14.05
CA GLY A 102 -10.29 3.04 13.65
C GLY A 102 -10.06 3.09 12.14
N VAL A 103 -10.93 2.51 11.31
CA VAL A 103 -10.93 2.81 9.87
C VAL A 103 -11.57 4.18 9.65
N GLY A 104 -10.90 5.03 8.87
CA GLY A 104 -11.34 6.37 8.52
C GLY A 104 -11.99 6.42 7.14
N GLN A 105 -11.49 7.32 6.29
CA GLN A 105 -11.97 7.50 4.92
C GLN A 105 -11.61 6.29 4.05
N ILE A 106 -12.59 5.80 3.30
CA ILE A 106 -12.38 4.76 2.27
C ILE A 106 -12.53 5.40 0.90
N HIS A 107 -11.43 5.45 0.15
CA HIS A 107 -11.37 5.98 -1.20
C HIS A 107 -11.38 4.81 -2.20
N ASN A 108 -12.54 4.54 -2.82
CA ASN A 108 -12.64 3.52 -3.85
C ASN A 108 -12.16 4.00 -5.23
N ILE A 109 -10.86 4.31 -5.29
CA ILE A 109 -10.15 4.85 -6.47
C ILE A 109 -8.76 4.23 -6.57
N GLY A 110 -8.12 4.34 -7.74
CA GLY A 110 -6.73 3.90 -7.91
C GLY A 110 -5.72 4.83 -7.23
N LEU A 111 -4.51 4.32 -6.96
CA LEU A 111 -3.40 5.10 -6.40
C LEU A 111 -3.11 6.37 -7.22
N GLN A 112 -3.20 6.26 -8.54
CA GLN A 112 -3.00 7.35 -9.50
C GLN A 112 -4.03 8.49 -9.39
N GLU A 113 -5.21 8.20 -8.86
CA GLU A 113 -6.33 9.14 -8.71
C GLU A 113 -6.41 9.76 -7.33
N TRP A 114 -5.83 9.12 -6.30
CA TRP A 114 -5.84 9.65 -4.95
C TRP A 114 -5.20 11.06 -4.87
N ARG A 115 -5.77 11.91 -4.01
CA ARG A 115 -5.33 13.30 -3.80
C ARG A 115 -5.13 13.58 -2.31
N PRO A 116 -4.18 14.46 -1.95
CA PRO A 116 -3.99 14.95 -0.59
C PRO A 116 -5.30 15.45 0.04
N GLN A 117 -5.44 15.21 1.35
CA GLN A 117 -6.54 15.71 2.16
C GLN A 117 -6.05 16.91 3.01
N ASP A 118 -6.97 17.57 3.71
CA ASP A 118 -6.69 18.73 4.58
C ASP A 118 -5.97 18.36 5.90
N PHE A 119 -5.53 17.11 6.03
CA PHE A 119 -4.77 16.59 7.17
C PHE A 119 -3.54 15.82 6.70
N LYS A 120 -2.64 15.52 7.64
CA LYS A 120 -1.37 14.84 7.38
C LYS A 120 -1.39 13.40 7.91
N TYR A 121 -0.52 12.57 7.35
CA TYR A 121 -0.30 11.18 7.76
C TYR A 121 1.07 11.02 8.40
N ASP A 122 1.12 10.24 9.46
CA ASP A 122 2.35 9.86 10.15
C ASP A 122 2.94 8.57 9.57
N LEU A 123 2.10 7.76 8.93
CA LEU A 123 2.48 6.55 8.23
C LEU A 123 1.67 6.39 6.95
N ILE A 124 2.34 6.26 5.81
CA ILE A 124 1.72 5.84 4.56
C ILE A 124 2.29 4.47 4.20
N TRP A 125 1.44 3.45 4.10
CA TRP A 125 1.82 2.08 3.79
C TRP A 125 1.28 1.68 2.41
N THR A 126 2.14 1.17 1.53
CA THR A 126 1.76 0.67 0.20
C THR A 126 2.41 -0.69 0.01
N GLN A 127 1.60 -1.73 -0.23
CA GLN A 127 2.13 -3.10 -0.34
C GLN A 127 1.48 -3.89 -1.48
N TRP A 128 2.33 -4.50 -2.32
CA TRP A 128 1.93 -5.41 -3.41
C TRP A 128 0.90 -4.85 -4.39
N CYS A 129 0.95 -3.54 -4.63
CA CYS A 129 0.05 -2.85 -5.54
C CYS A 129 0.75 -1.78 -6.38
N ALA A 130 2.04 -1.49 -6.11
CA ALA A 130 2.76 -0.45 -6.84
C ALA A 130 2.99 -0.84 -8.31
N GLY A 131 3.19 -2.14 -8.58
CA GLY A 131 3.31 -2.67 -9.95
C GLY A 131 2.03 -2.63 -10.78
N GLN A 132 0.90 -2.13 -10.24
CA GLN A 132 -0.36 -1.97 -10.97
C GLN A 132 -0.45 -0.61 -11.71
N ILE A 133 0.48 0.31 -11.46
CA ILE A 133 0.55 1.62 -12.10
C ILE A 133 1.92 1.81 -12.73
N SER A 134 2.00 2.64 -13.79
CA SER A 134 3.26 2.92 -14.46
C SER A 134 4.24 3.70 -13.60
N ASP A 135 5.53 3.64 -13.93
CA ASP A 135 6.60 4.35 -13.20
C ASP A 135 6.27 5.84 -13.00
N ILE A 136 5.79 6.51 -14.06
CA ILE A 136 5.42 7.93 -14.01
C ILE A 136 4.27 8.18 -13.02
N LEU A 137 3.30 7.28 -12.96
CA LEU A 137 2.17 7.40 -12.05
C LEU A 137 2.58 7.07 -10.60
N LEU A 138 3.50 6.11 -10.41
CA LEU A 138 4.07 5.77 -9.11
C LEU A 138 4.86 6.95 -8.54
N VAL A 139 5.73 7.59 -9.33
CA VAL A 139 6.44 8.81 -8.91
C VAL A 139 5.45 9.89 -8.49
N LYS A 140 4.42 10.15 -9.30
CA LYS A 140 3.38 11.14 -8.96
C LYS A 140 2.63 10.76 -7.69
N TYR A 141 2.34 9.49 -7.47
CA TYR A 141 1.70 9.00 -6.25
C TYR A 141 2.59 9.26 -5.03
N LEU A 142 3.86 8.86 -5.07
CA LEU A 142 4.81 9.06 -3.99
C LEU A 142 5.04 10.55 -3.68
N GLN A 143 5.07 11.41 -4.69
CA GLN A 143 5.13 12.87 -4.50
C GLN A 143 3.90 13.41 -3.76
N ARG A 144 2.69 12.91 -4.09
CA ARG A 144 1.46 13.28 -3.36
C ARG A 144 1.50 12.75 -1.93
N CYS A 145 1.96 11.52 -1.71
CA CYS A 145 2.14 10.96 -0.38
C CYS A 145 3.10 11.81 0.45
N ALA A 146 4.25 12.17 -0.09
CA ALA A 146 5.23 13.04 0.56
C ALA A 146 4.64 14.39 0.97
N ALA A 147 3.89 15.03 0.06
CA ALA A 147 3.20 16.28 0.35
C ALA A 147 2.10 16.14 1.42
N SER A 148 1.66 14.92 1.72
CA SER A 148 0.66 14.60 2.76
C SER A 148 1.26 14.08 4.06
N LEU A 149 2.59 13.99 4.20
CA LEU A 149 3.23 13.56 5.45
C LEU A 149 3.20 14.65 6.51
N SER A 150 3.14 14.22 7.78
CA SER A 150 3.50 15.05 8.92
C SER A 150 5.03 15.22 8.98
N ALA A 151 5.53 16.10 9.86
CA ALA A 151 6.96 16.44 9.91
C ALA A 151 7.87 15.22 10.12
N ASP A 152 7.41 14.24 10.91
CA ASP A 152 8.13 12.98 11.17
C ASP A 152 7.48 11.78 10.47
N GLY A 153 6.55 12.04 9.55
CA GLY A 153 5.84 11.00 8.83
C GLY A 153 6.75 10.19 7.92
N VAL A 154 6.39 8.92 7.68
CA VAL A 154 7.15 8.05 6.78
C VAL A 154 6.26 7.40 5.73
N ILE A 155 6.83 7.15 4.56
CA ILE A 155 6.26 6.26 3.55
C ILE A 155 6.98 4.92 3.63
N VAL A 156 6.20 3.84 3.68
CA VAL A 156 6.69 2.46 3.59
C VAL A 156 6.13 1.83 2.33
N LEU A 157 7.02 1.49 1.41
CA LEU A 157 6.71 0.72 0.21
C LEU A 157 7.26 -0.70 0.37
N LYS A 158 6.38 -1.71 0.33
CA LYS A 158 6.75 -3.12 0.44
C LYS A 158 6.29 -3.88 -0.79
N GLU A 159 7.22 -4.26 -1.66
CA GLU A 159 6.91 -4.81 -2.98
C GLU A 159 7.82 -6.00 -3.31
N ASN A 160 7.41 -6.80 -4.29
CA ASN A 160 8.28 -7.81 -4.87
C ASN A 160 9.36 -7.11 -5.74
N LEU A 161 10.60 -7.59 -5.66
CA LEU A 161 11.71 -7.09 -6.46
C LEU A 161 12.16 -8.15 -7.44
N SER A 162 12.35 -7.75 -8.70
CA SER A 162 12.95 -8.61 -9.73
C SER A 162 14.45 -8.81 -9.43
N ASP A 163 14.95 -9.99 -9.73
CA ASP A 163 16.38 -10.34 -9.63
C ASP A 163 17.21 -9.79 -10.81
N CYS A 164 16.54 -9.41 -11.91
CA CYS A 164 17.14 -8.75 -13.07
C CYS A 164 16.52 -7.37 -13.34
N GLY A 165 17.37 -6.35 -13.26
CA GLY A 165 17.08 -4.92 -13.39
C GLY A 165 18.30 -4.11 -12.95
N MET A 166 18.37 -2.79 -13.20
CA MET A 166 19.35 -1.98 -12.46
C MET A 166 19.06 -2.18 -10.97
N LYS A 167 20.05 -2.67 -10.21
CA LYS A 167 19.89 -2.97 -8.79
C LYS A 167 19.33 -1.74 -8.07
N ALA A 168 18.05 -1.76 -7.73
CA ALA A 168 17.51 -0.88 -6.70
C ALA A 168 18.00 -1.47 -5.38
N SER A 169 19.15 -1.02 -4.92
CA SER A 169 19.61 -1.34 -3.57
C SER A 169 18.66 -0.68 -2.58
N GLU A 170 17.95 -1.53 -1.85
CA GLU A 170 17.35 -1.27 -0.54
C GLU A 170 16.07 -0.41 -0.53
N LEU A 171 15.26 -0.65 0.51
CA LEU A 171 14.03 0.06 0.85
C LEU A 171 14.17 1.57 0.56
N PHE A 172 13.31 2.09 -0.31
CA PHE A 172 13.21 3.54 -0.50
C PHE A 172 12.61 4.17 0.77
N PHE A 173 13.48 4.66 1.63
CA PHE A 173 13.15 5.62 2.67
C PHE A 173 13.29 7.02 2.07
N ALA A 174 12.16 7.68 1.82
CA ALA A 174 12.15 9.11 1.55
C ALA A 174 11.86 9.84 2.87
N LYS A 175 12.91 10.26 3.59
CA LYS A 175 12.81 11.41 4.48
C LYS A 175 13.22 12.61 3.61
N LEU A 176 12.23 13.38 3.17
CA LEU A 176 12.49 14.56 2.35
C LEU A 176 12.74 15.72 3.32
N ASP A 177 14.00 16.15 3.40
CA ASP A 177 14.42 17.36 4.10
C ASP A 177 13.80 18.63 3.48
#